data_AF-A0A090QY78-F1
#
_entry.id   AF-A0A090QY78-F1
#
_cell.length_a   1.000
_cell.length_b   1.000
_cell.length_c   1.000
_cell.angle_alpha   90.00
_cell.angle_beta   90.00
_cell.angle_gamma   90.00
#
_symmetry.space_group_name_H-M   'P 1'
#
loop_
_entity.id
_entity.type
_entity.pdbx_description
1 polymer ?
#
loop_
_entity_poly.entity_id
_entity_poly.type
_entity_poly.pdbx_seq_one_letter_code
_entity_poly.pdbx_strand_id
1 'polypeptide(L)'
;MQAMMIVESRAKVQKTTITNQLTLPMQCYADQVQLEQVLVNLLVNSCDAVAGCDQREITIESLHSEAGYCRLAVSDSGHGFAAEIIEKLFIPFTTTKEVGLGLG
;
A
#
# COMPACT_ATOMS: atom_id res chain seq x y z
N MET A 1 -15.83 9.13 -2.77
CA MET A 1 -15.22 7.83 -3.13
C MET A 1 -14.83 7.16 -1.80
N GLN A 2 -15.49 6.06 -1.42
CA GLN A 2 -15.49 5.56 -0.03
C GLN A 2 -14.16 4.95 0.44
N ALA A 3 -13.33 4.47 -0.48
CA ALA A 3 -12.13 3.71 -0.16
C ALA A 3 -10.97 4.58 0.38
N MET A 4 -10.71 5.75 -0.23
CA MET A 4 -9.69 6.67 0.28
C MET A 4 -10.04 7.22 1.67
N MET A 5 -11.34 7.44 1.95
CA MET A 5 -11.80 7.82 3.30
C MET A 5 -11.48 6.76 4.36
N ILE A 6 -11.46 5.48 3.99
CA ILE A 6 -11.08 4.38 4.90
C ILE A 6 -9.58 4.47 5.23
N VAL A 7 -8.73 4.71 4.22
CA VAL A 7 -7.28 4.87 4.42
C VAL A 7 -6.99 6.07 5.32
N GLU A 8 -7.58 7.22 5.03
CA GLU A 8 -7.43 8.45 5.82
C GLU A 8 -7.88 8.25 7.28
N SER A 9 -9.04 7.61 7.47
CA SER A 9 -9.57 7.31 8.80
C SER A 9 -8.63 6.39 9.59
N ARG A 10 -8.14 5.30 8.96
CA ARG A 10 -7.19 4.37 9.59
C ARG A 10 -5.88 5.04 9.96
N ALA A 11 -5.27 5.76 9.02
CA ALA A 11 -4.02 6.47 9.25
C ALA A 11 -4.13 7.44 10.42
N LYS A 12 -5.26 8.16 10.53
CA LYS A 12 -5.55 9.06 11.64
C LYS A 12 -5.70 8.32 12.97
N VAL A 13 -6.46 7.23 13.01
CA VAL A 13 -6.66 6.41 14.22
C VAL A 13 -5.33 5.81 14.69
N GLN A 14 -4.49 5.35 13.77
CA GLN A 14 -3.21 4.71 14.05
C GLN A 14 -2.05 5.71 14.19
N LYS A 15 -2.29 7.01 14.02
CA LYS A 15 -1.27 8.08 14.03
C LYS A 15 -0.13 7.79 13.05
N THR A 16 -0.48 7.33 11.87
CA THR A 16 0.44 7.02 10.77
C THR A 16 0.66 8.26 9.92
N THR A 17 1.91 8.58 9.63
CA THR A 17 2.30 9.64 8.69
C THR A 17 2.33 9.05 7.28
N ILE A 18 1.57 9.64 6.36
CA ILE A 18 1.61 9.30 4.94
C ILE A 18 2.26 10.46 4.18
N THR A 19 3.35 10.19 3.47
CA THR A 19 4.07 11.17 2.65
C THR A 19 3.88 10.85 1.17
N ASN A 20 3.47 11.86 0.40
CA ASN A 20 3.36 11.77 -1.06
C ASN A 20 4.56 12.47 -1.70
N GLN A 21 5.39 11.70 -2.40
CA GLN A 21 6.58 12.14 -3.13
C GLN A 21 6.44 11.85 -4.63
N LEU A 22 5.21 11.83 -5.15
CA LEU A 22 4.97 11.63 -6.58
C LEU A 22 5.47 12.84 -7.39
N THR A 23 6.23 12.54 -8.45
CA THR A 23 6.61 13.54 -9.45
C THR A 23 5.50 13.68 -10.47
N LEU A 24 4.95 14.89 -10.62
CA LEU A 24 3.80 15.18 -11.48
C LEU A 24 4.21 16.00 -12.71
N PRO A 25 3.51 15.85 -13.86
CA PRO A 25 2.39 14.95 -14.08
C PRO A 25 2.83 13.49 -14.31
N MET A 26 2.10 12.55 -13.72
CA MET A 26 2.22 11.12 -14.01
C MET A 26 0.96 10.67 -14.75
N GLN A 27 1.12 10.05 -15.92
CA GLN A 27 0.00 9.63 -16.76
C GLN A 27 0.25 8.23 -17.29
N CYS A 28 -0.76 7.37 -17.19
CA CYS A 28 -0.74 6.03 -17.74
C CYS A 28 -2.14 5.63 -18.25
N TYR A 29 -2.19 4.62 -19.12
CA TYR A 29 -3.43 3.97 -19.50
C TYR A 29 -3.71 2.83 -18.52
N ALA A 30 -4.79 2.95 -17.74
CA ALA A 30 -5.21 1.95 -16.77
C ALA A 30 -6.73 2.01 -16.57
N ASP A 31 -7.31 0.90 -16.11
CA ASP A 31 -8.65 0.94 -15.52
C ASP A 31 -8.56 1.68 -14.18
N GLN A 32 -9.22 2.84 -14.11
CA GLN A 32 -9.17 3.72 -12.95
C GLN A 32 -9.63 3.01 -11.67
N VAL A 33 -10.67 2.18 -11.74
CA VAL A 33 -11.25 1.50 -10.57
C VAL A 33 -10.31 0.39 -10.09
N GLN A 34 -9.72 -0.39 -11.01
CA GLN A 34 -8.77 -1.43 -10.63
C GLN A 34 -7.49 -0.83 -10.02
N LEU A 35 -6.97 0.24 -10.61
CA LEU A 35 -5.79 0.93 -10.08
C LEU A 35 -6.06 1.50 -8.68
N GLU A 36 -7.22 2.10 -8.48
CA GLU A 36 -7.65 2.58 -7.16
C GLU A 36 -7.70 1.44 -6.14
N GLN A 37 -8.29 0.29 -6.49
CA GLN A 37 -8.37 -0.87 -5.60
C GLN A 37 -6.98 -1.38 -5.19
N VAL A 38 -6.04 -1.44 -6.14
CA VAL A 38 -4.64 -1.83 -5.86
C VAL A 38 -4.02 -0.86 -4.87
N LEU A 39 -4.13 0.45 -5.10
CA LEU A 39 -3.58 1.46 -4.20
C LEU A 39 -4.20 1.40 -2.80
N VAL A 40 -5.52 1.22 -2.72
CA VAL A 40 -6.23 1.05 -1.44
C VAL A 40 -5.74 -0.18 -0.69
N ASN A 41 -5.59 -1.32 -1.37
CA ASN A 41 -5.10 -2.56 -0.75
C ASN A 41 -3.69 -2.38 -0.20
N LEU A 42 -2.79 -1.77 -0.98
CA LEU A 42 -1.42 -1.49 -0.54
C LEU A 42 -1.39 -0.56 0.68
N LEU A 43 -2.16 0.53 0.66
CA LEU A 43 -2.20 1.50 1.77
C LEU A 43 -2.85 0.92 3.03
N VAL A 44 -3.93 0.15 2.88
CA VAL A 44 -4.57 -0.58 3.99
C VAL A 44 -3.60 -1.58 4.61
N ASN A 45 -2.88 -2.35 3.79
CA ASN A 45 -1.88 -3.31 4.25
C ASN A 45 -0.71 -2.61 4.95
N SER A 46 -0.27 -1.46 4.43
CA SER A 46 0.80 -0.65 5.02
C SER A 46 0.38 -0.09 6.39
N CYS A 47 -0.84 0.44 6.51
CA CYS A 47 -1.41 0.90 7.78
C CYS A 47 -1.46 -0.22 8.83
N ASP A 48 -1.83 -1.44 8.42
CA ASP A 48 -1.82 -2.59 9.31
C ASP A 48 -0.40 -2.98 9.75
N ALA A 49 0.57 -2.94 8.83
CA ALA A 49 1.97 -3.28 9.10
C ALA A 49 2.65 -2.33 10.10
N VAL A 50 2.30 -1.05 10.08
CA VAL A 50 2.92 -0.03 10.96
C VAL A 50 2.16 0.19 12.28
N ALA A 51 0.96 -0.36 12.45
CA ALA A 51 0.08 -0.04 13.59
C ALA A 51 0.74 -0.28 14.97
N GLY A 52 1.63 -1.28 15.06
CA GLY A 52 2.36 -1.64 16.29
C GLY A 52 3.79 -1.10 16.38
N CYS A 53 4.26 -0.35 15.37
CA CYS A 53 5.64 0.12 15.31
C CYS A 53 5.81 1.48 16.01
N ASP A 54 7.06 1.75 16.45
CA ASP A 54 7.44 3.06 17.00
C ASP A 54 7.46 4.13 15.91
N GLN A 55 8.01 3.79 14.74
CA GLN A 55 7.92 4.57 13.51
C GLN A 55 6.72 4.10 12.70
N ARG A 56 5.84 5.03 12.32
CA ARG A 56 4.60 4.75 11.59
C ARG A 56 4.53 5.61 10.34
N GLU A 57 5.35 5.25 9.37
CA GLU A 57 5.56 6.03 8.17
C GLU A 57 5.19 5.19 6.94
N ILE A 58 4.49 5.83 6.02
CA ILE A 58 4.18 5.28 4.70
C ILE A 58 4.56 6.34 3.67
N THR A 59 5.35 5.96 2.67
CA THR A 59 5.77 6.83 1.58
C THR A 59 5.24 6.30 0.25
N ILE A 60 4.64 7.18 -0.54
CA ILE A 60 4.27 6.92 -1.94
C ILE A 60 5.22 7.72 -2.82
N GLU A 61 6.01 7.05 -3.65
CA GLU A 61 7.04 7.70 -4.46
C GLU A 61 7.02 7.26 -5.92
N SER A 62 7.45 8.15 -6.80
CA SER A 62 7.71 7.82 -8.21
C SER A 62 9.10 7.21 -8.35
N LEU A 63 9.18 6.09 -9.05
CA LEU A 63 10.46 5.45 -9.35
C LEU A 63 10.84 5.65 -10.81
N HIS A 64 12.13 5.53 -11.10
CA HIS A 64 12.61 5.48 -12.48
C HIS A 64 11.96 4.30 -13.22
N SER A 65 11.45 4.58 -14.42
CA SER A 65 10.80 3.62 -15.29
C SER A 65 11.36 3.71 -16.71
N GLU A 66 11.24 2.61 -17.45
CA GLU A 66 11.49 2.58 -18.88
C GLU A 66 10.45 3.42 -19.63
N ALA A 67 10.80 3.83 -20.86
CA ALA A 67 9.91 4.60 -21.71
C ALA A 67 8.57 3.87 -21.92
N GLY A 68 7.47 4.59 -21.72
CA GLY A 68 6.11 4.05 -21.87
C GLY A 68 5.52 3.44 -20.59
N TYR A 69 6.28 3.35 -19.51
CA TYR A 69 5.79 2.86 -18.21
C TYR A 69 5.81 3.94 -17.15
N CYS A 70 4.88 3.85 -16.20
CA CYS A 70 4.94 4.57 -14.92
C CYS A 70 5.27 3.57 -13.82
N ARG A 71 6.17 3.94 -12.91
CA ARG A 71 6.52 3.13 -11.76
C ARG A 71 6.30 3.93 -10.48
N LEU A 72 5.55 3.34 -9.56
CA LEU A 72 5.30 3.87 -8.23
C LEU A 72 5.69 2.84 -7.18
N ALA A 73 6.09 3.30 -6.02
CA ALA A 73 6.30 2.47 -4.84
C ALA A 73 5.45 2.97 -3.68
N VAL A 74 4.94 2.02 -2.89
CA VAL A 74 4.35 2.25 -1.57
C VAL A 74 5.26 1.54 -0.59
N SER A 75 5.92 2.30 0.27
CA SER A 75 6.91 1.82 1.23
C SER A 75 6.44 2.14 2.64
N ASP A 76 6.51 1.19 3.56
CA ASP A 76 6.14 1.38 4.97
C ASP A 76 7.30 1.06 5.92
N SER A 77 7.25 1.61 7.13
CA SER A 77 8.24 1.39 8.19
C SER A 77 7.90 0.18 9.09
N GLY A 78 7.07 -0.74 8.62
CA GLY A 78 6.64 -1.93 9.34
C GLY A 78 7.75 -2.98 9.44
N HIS A 79 7.42 -4.10 10.07
CA HIS A 79 8.36 -5.21 10.30
C HIS A 79 8.69 -6.03 9.03
N GLY A 80 8.09 -5.70 7.88
CA GLY A 80 8.23 -6.45 6.64
C GLY A 80 7.65 -7.86 6.72
N PHE A 81 8.07 -8.71 5.78
CA PHE A 81 7.63 -10.10 5.70
C PHE A 81 8.75 -11.06 6.10
N ALA A 82 8.39 -12.16 6.76
CA ALA A 82 9.29 -13.29 6.93
C ALA A 82 9.60 -13.92 5.57
N ALA A 83 10.83 -14.42 5.39
CA ALA A 83 11.33 -14.91 4.10
C ALA A 83 10.42 -15.99 3.49
N GLU A 84 9.81 -16.82 4.32
CA GLU A 84 8.95 -17.94 3.94
C GLU A 84 7.62 -17.50 3.32
N ILE A 85 7.20 -16.25 3.57
CA ILE A 85 5.94 -15.70 3.07
C ILE A 85 6.14 -14.90 1.78
N ILE A 86 7.33 -14.36 1.53
CA ILE A 86 7.62 -13.50 0.37
C ILE A 86 7.21 -14.17 -0.95
N GLU A 87 7.56 -15.44 -1.14
CA GLU A 87 7.23 -16.20 -2.35
C GLU A 87 5.73 -16.46 -2.54
N LYS A 88 4.95 -16.29 -1.47
CA LYS A 88 3.52 -16.61 -1.44
C LYS A 88 2.63 -15.37 -1.36
N LEU A 89 3.20 -14.17 -1.27
CA LEU A 89 2.47 -12.90 -1.08
C LEU A 89 1.38 -12.66 -2.14
N PHE A 90 1.61 -13.13 -3.37
CA PHE A 90 0.68 -12.95 -4.48
C PHE A 90 -0.14 -14.20 -4.80
N ILE A 91 -0.02 -15.27 -3.99
CA ILE A 91 -0.86 -16.45 -4.12
C ILE A 91 -2.22 -16.13 -3.47
N PRO A 92 -3.34 -16.26 -4.21
CA PRO A 92 -4.67 -15.99 -3.67
C PRO A 92 -4.90 -16.71 -2.34
N PHE A 93 -5.56 -16.03 -1.40
CA PHE A 93 -5.89 -16.51 -0.06
C PHE A 93 -4.70 -16.74 0.89
N THR A 94 -3.49 -16.35 0.51
CA THR A 94 -2.35 -16.32 1.43
C THR A 94 -2.41 -15.05 2.27
N THR A 95 -2.59 -15.18 3.59
CA THR A 95 -2.58 -14.05 4.50
C THR A 95 -1.96 -14.45 5.84
N THR A 96 -1.25 -13.51 6.47
CA THR A 96 -0.80 -13.62 7.86
C THR A 96 -1.80 -13.03 8.86
N LYS A 97 -2.90 -12.46 8.36
CA LYS A 97 -3.93 -11.78 9.17
C LYS A 97 -4.98 -12.80 9.64
N GLU A 98 -5.65 -12.48 10.76
CA GLU A 98 -6.77 -13.29 11.26
C GLU A 98 -7.88 -13.44 10.19
N VAL A 99 -8.54 -14.61 10.21
CA VAL A 99 -9.56 -15.00 9.23
C VAL A 99 -10.65 -13.94 9.13
N GLY A 100 -10.83 -13.36 7.94
CA GLY A 100 -11.81 -12.29 7.66
C GLY A 100 -11.21 -10.90 7.38
N LEU A 101 -9.91 -10.69 7.64
CA LEU A 101 -9.20 -9.42 7.38
C LEU A 101 -8.27 -9.46 6.15
N GLY A 102 -8.08 -10.64 5.55
CA GLY A 102 -7.09 -10.89 4.50
C GLY A 102 -7.64 -11.03 3.07
N LEU A 103 -8.59 -10.19 2.66
CA LEU A 103 -9.14 -10.22 1.30
C LEU A 103 -8.41 -9.31 0.30
N GLY A 104 -7.18 -8.88 0.64
CA GLY A 104 -6.31 -8.10 -0.24
C GLY A 104 -5.25 -8.98 -0.88
#